data_AF-A0A3B5PUV6-F1
#
_entry.id   AF-A0A3B5PUV6-F1
#
_cell.length_a   1.000
_cell.length_b   1.000
_cell.length_c   1.000
_cell.angle_alpha   90.00
_cell.angle_beta   90.00
_cell.angle_gamma   90.00
#
_symmetry.space_group_name_H-M   'P 1'
#
loop_
_entity.id
_entity.type
_entity.pdbx_description
1 polymer ?
#
loop_
_entity_poly.entity_id
_entity_poly.type
_entity_poly.pdbx_seq_one_letter_code
_entity_poly.pdbx_strand_id
1 'polypeptide(L)'
;MAPTREMSLETKERIVKRLEEGNPSRMVAKDVGCSQSAVSKIWTKYKQHGMVVKAKRTGRPRQTSKRQDKQLKAICLENRKSTTKQMKHKWEEVGVNVCDRTVRNRLKEMGFQYRKAKRKPALTPKHKRTRLQWAKERQSWTVDDWMKVVFSDESRICIGQGQGLERCSIPASVFPAFFPSFRWEAFRFIEKESNQKAEQSAAR
;
A
#
# COMPACT_ATOMS: atom_id res chain seq x y z
N MET A 1 -19.83 -31.87 10.02
CA MET A 1 -18.67 -32.77 9.85
C MET A 1 -17.39 -31.96 9.93
N ALA A 2 -16.42 -32.40 10.74
CA ALA A 2 -15.14 -31.73 10.88
C ALA A 2 -14.26 -31.94 9.62
N PRO A 3 -13.46 -30.95 9.22
CA PRO A 3 -12.50 -31.13 8.14
C PRO A 3 -11.50 -32.22 8.53
N THR A 4 -11.34 -33.22 7.67
CA THR A 4 -10.34 -34.28 7.86
C THR A 4 -8.95 -33.69 7.77
N ARG A 5 -8.07 -34.08 8.71
CA ARG A 5 -6.66 -33.65 8.73
C ARG A 5 -5.99 -34.04 7.40
N GLU A 6 -5.37 -33.05 6.75
CA GLU A 6 -4.65 -33.30 5.50
C GLU A 6 -3.30 -33.96 5.77
N MET A 7 -2.86 -34.85 4.87
CA MET A 7 -1.49 -35.36 4.91
C MET A 7 -0.48 -34.26 4.54
N SER A 8 0.70 -34.31 5.16
CA SER A 8 1.78 -33.36 4.90
C SER A 8 2.24 -33.42 3.44
N LEU A 9 2.82 -32.31 2.95
CA LEU A 9 3.32 -32.21 1.58
C LEU A 9 4.46 -33.21 1.34
N GLU A 10 5.43 -33.26 2.24
CA GLU A 10 6.56 -34.21 2.21
C GLU A 10 6.09 -35.67 2.07
N THR A 11 5.02 -36.03 2.79
CA THR A 11 4.49 -37.39 2.73
C THR A 11 3.85 -37.69 1.37
N LYS A 12 3.16 -36.71 0.77
CA LYS A 12 2.58 -36.86 -0.57
C LYS A 12 3.65 -36.90 -1.66
N GLU A 13 4.71 -36.10 -1.53
CA GLU A 13 5.87 -36.09 -2.44
C GLU A 13 6.62 -37.41 -2.40
N ARG A 14 6.85 -37.96 -1.19
CA ARG A 14 7.45 -39.29 -1.01
C ARG A 14 6.62 -40.39 -1.68
N ILE A 15 5.29 -40.31 -1.59
CA ILE A 15 4.39 -41.24 -2.28
C ILE A 15 4.54 -41.14 -3.80
N VAL A 16 4.53 -39.92 -4.34
CA VAL A 16 4.63 -39.69 -5.79
C VAL A 16 5.98 -40.20 -6.32
N LYS A 17 7.08 -39.86 -5.66
CA LYS A 17 8.43 -40.32 -6.03
C LYS A 17 8.52 -41.85 -6.06
N ARG A 18 8.02 -42.52 -5.02
CA ARG A 18 8.03 -43.99 -4.94
C ARG A 18 7.19 -44.67 -6.03
N LEU A 19 6.09 -44.04 -6.45
CA LEU A 19 5.26 -44.54 -7.54
C LEU A 19 5.85 -44.27 -8.93
N GLU A 20 6.60 -43.18 -9.10
CA GLU A 20 7.40 -42.91 -10.31
C GLU A 20 8.52 -43.94 -10.47
N GLU A 21 9.14 -44.38 -9.37
CA GLU A 21 10.12 -45.48 -9.32
C GLU A 21 9.52 -46.87 -9.65
N GLY A 22 8.20 -46.96 -9.91
CA GLY A 22 7.53 -48.21 -10.33
C GLY A 22 7.09 -49.12 -9.19
N ASN A 23 7.18 -48.69 -7.93
CA ASN A 23 6.77 -49.50 -6.79
C ASN A 23 5.25 -49.68 -6.73
N PRO A 24 4.73 -50.86 -6.32
CA PRO A 24 3.30 -51.09 -6.23
C PRO A 24 2.67 -50.29 -5.08
N SER A 25 1.49 -49.70 -5.32
CA SER A 25 0.80 -48.81 -4.37
C SER A 25 0.58 -49.41 -2.97
N ARG A 26 0.45 -50.74 -2.86
CA ARG A 26 0.31 -51.45 -1.59
C ARG A 26 1.58 -51.39 -0.73
N MET A 27 2.75 -51.44 -1.35
CA MET A 27 4.05 -51.35 -0.67
C MET A 27 4.26 -49.92 -0.16
N VAL A 28 4.06 -48.94 -1.05
CA VAL A 28 4.15 -47.50 -0.72
C VAL A 28 3.20 -47.12 0.43
N ALA A 29 1.99 -47.68 0.45
CA ALA A 29 1.04 -47.47 1.54
C ALA A 29 1.56 -47.95 2.91
N LYS A 30 2.21 -49.12 2.96
CA LYS A 30 2.80 -49.68 4.19
C LYS A 30 3.98 -48.84 4.67
N ASP A 31 4.89 -48.49 3.76
CA ASP A 31 6.11 -47.71 4.07
C ASP A 31 5.78 -46.33 4.61
N VAL A 32 4.68 -45.75 4.11
CA VAL A 32 4.23 -44.42 4.50
C VAL A 32 3.25 -44.45 5.69
N GLY A 33 2.72 -45.62 6.04
CA GLY A 33 1.71 -45.76 7.09
C GLY A 33 0.36 -45.11 6.71
N CYS A 34 -0.02 -45.16 5.43
CA CYS A 34 -1.30 -44.62 4.95
C CYS A 34 -2.15 -45.69 4.25
N SER A 35 -3.43 -45.40 4.01
CA SER A 35 -4.31 -46.34 3.31
C SER A 35 -3.99 -46.40 1.81
N GLN A 36 -4.11 -47.59 1.21
CA GLN A 36 -3.90 -47.79 -0.24
C GLN A 36 -4.79 -46.86 -1.08
N SER A 37 -6.03 -46.61 -0.63
CA SER A 37 -6.96 -45.68 -1.28
C SER A 37 -6.46 -44.24 -1.28
N ALA A 38 -5.75 -43.81 -0.24
CA ALA A 38 -5.14 -42.47 -0.19
C ALA A 38 -4.00 -42.36 -1.21
N VAL A 39 -3.12 -43.37 -1.29
CA VAL A 39 -2.03 -43.46 -2.28
C VAL A 39 -2.58 -43.39 -3.71
N SER A 40 -3.59 -44.21 -4.02
CA SER A 40 -4.25 -44.21 -5.34
C SER A 40 -4.87 -42.85 -5.68
N LYS A 41 -5.59 -42.21 -4.74
CA LYS A 41 -6.17 -40.88 -4.95
C LYS A 41 -5.12 -39.80 -5.19
N ILE A 42 -3.96 -39.88 -4.54
CA ILE A 42 -2.85 -38.94 -4.74
C ILE A 42 -2.25 -39.13 -6.13
N TRP A 43 -1.98 -40.38 -6.51
CA TRP A 43 -1.42 -40.73 -7.82
C TRP A 43 -2.32 -40.30 -8.99
N THR A 44 -3.62 -40.58 -8.91
CA THR A 44 -4.58 -40.16 -9.95
C THR A 44 -4.62 -38.64 -10.09
N LYS A 45 -4.62 -37.91 -8.96
CA LYS A 45 -4.58 -36.44 -8.98
C LYS A 45 -3.27 -35.89 -9.56
N TYR A 46 -2.15 -36.53 -9.23
CA TYR A 46 -0.84 -36.16 -9.77
C TYR A 46 -0.78 -36.40 -11.28
N LYS A 47 -1.27 -37.55 -11.78
CA LYS A 47 -1.37 -37.79 -13.22
C LYS A 47 -2.27 -36.80 -13.96
N GLN A 48 -3.34 -36.32 -13.32
CA GLN A 48 -4.29 -35.38 -13.93
C GLN A 48 -3.79 -33.93 -13.93
N HIS A 49 -3.18 -33.48 -12.83
CA HIS A 49 -2.84 -32.06 -12.62
C HIS A 49 -1.34 -31.76 -12.59
N GLY A 50 -0.48 -32.79 -12.54
CA GLY A 50 0.98 -32.65 -12.40
C GLY A 50 1.44 -32.04 -11.08
N MET A 51 0.53 -31.84 -10.12
CA MET A 51 0.81 -31.13 -8.88
C MET A 51 0.46 -31.99 -7.66
N VAL A 52 1.40 -32.05 -6.72
CA VAL A 52 1.22 -32.70 -5.40
C VAL A 52 0.46 -31.77 -4.43
N VAL A 53 0.64 -30.46 -4.61
CA VAL A 53 -0.02 -29.42 -3.83
C VAL A 53 -1.47 -29.26 -4.32
N LYS A 54 -2.40 -29.15 -3.38
CA LYS A 54 -3.80 -28.84 -3.72
C LYS A 54 -3.90 -27.39 -4.21
N ALA A 55 -4.62 -27.20 -5.32
CA ALA A 55 -5.00 -25.87 -5.76
C ALA A 55 -5.80 -25.13 -4.66
N LYS A 56 -5.59 -23.82 -4.59
CA LYS A 56 -6.35 -22.96 -3.69
C LYS A 56 -7.83 -23.04 -4.06
N ARG A 57 -8.69 -23.32 -3.07
CA ARG A 57 -10.15 -23.30 -3.28
C ARG A 57 -10.58 -21.88 -3.68
N THR A 58 -11.51 -21.79 -4.63
CA THR A 58 -12.06 -20.52 -5.15
C THR A 58 -12.81 -19.70 -4.09
N GLY A 59 -13.24 -20.34 -2.99
CA GLY A 59 -13.95 -19.68 -1.91
C GLY A 59 -15.37 -19.26 -2.31
N ARG A 60 -16.02 -18.48 -1.43
CA ARG A 60 -17.37 -17.96 -1.71
C ARG A 60 -17.30 -16.88 -2.79
N PRO A 61 -18.17 -16.91 -3.82
CA PRO A 61 -18.23 -15.84 -4.80
C PRO A 61 -18.59 -14.51 -4.13
N ARG A 62 -18.09 -13.41 -4.72
CA ARG A 62 -18.34 -12.05 -4.23
C ARG A 62 -19.78 -11.66 -4.52
N GLN A 63 -20.39 -10.87 -3.63
CA GLN A 63 -21.68 -10.23 -3.89
C GLN A 63 -21.54 -9.07 -4.91
N THR A 64 -20.37 -8.43 -4.97
CA THR A 64 -20.13 -7.29 -5.86
C THR A 64 -19.48 -7.71 -7.19
N SER A 65 -19.87 -7.04 -8.27
CA SER A 65 -19.28 -7.17 -9.60
C SER A 65 -18.15 -6.15 -9.81
N LYS A 66 -17.20 -6.47 -10.70
CA LYS A 66 -16.11 -5.55 -11.10
C LYS A 66 -16.64 -4.20 -11.62
N ARG A 67 -17.80 -4.18 -12.27
CA ARG A 67 -18.44 -2.93 -12.74
C ARG A 67 -18.90 -2.06 -11.56
N GLN A 68 -19.48 -2.67 -10.54
CA GLN A 68 -19.93 -1.98 -9.33
C GLN A 68 -18.74 -1.45 -8.53
N ASP A 69 -17.64 -2.21 -8.45
CA ASP A 69 -16.41 -1.76 -7.79
C ASP A 69 -15.82 -0.51 -8.51
N LYS A 70 -15.90 -0.45 -9.84
CA LYS A 70 -15.51 0.75 -10.62
C LYS A 70 -16.40 1.97 -10.31
N GLN A 71 -17.71 1.76 -10.14
CA GLN A 71 -18.63 2.83 -9.75
C GLN A 71 -18.30 3.34 -8.34
N LEU A 72 -18.05 2.44 -7.38
CA LEU A 72 -17.62 2.82 -6.04
C LEU A 72 -16.32 3.64 -6.06
N LYS A 73 -15.37 3.27 -6.93
CA LYS A 73 -14.14 4.04 -7.13
C LYS A 73 -14.43 5.46 -7.65
N ALA A 74 -15.36 5.62 -8.59
CA ALA A 74 -15.76 6.94 -9.09
C ALA A 74 -16.38 7.81 -7.99
N ILE A 75 -17.29 7.26 -7.19
CA ILE A 75 -17.91 7.95 -6.04
C ILE A 75 -16.84 8.41 -5.05
N CYS A 76 -15.85 7.57 -4.76
CA CYS A 76 -14.74 7.90 -3.87
C CYS A 76 -13.85 9.03 -4.42
N LEU A 77 -13.62 9.05 -5.74
CA LEU A 77 -12.78 10.07 -6.39
C LEU A 77 -13.47 11.43 -6.50
N GLU A 78 -14.79 11.44 -6.72
CA GLU A 78 -15.61 12.65 -6.72
C GLU A 78 -15.54 13.35 -5.34
N ASN A 79 -15.67 12.57 -4.26
CA ASN A 79 -15.72 13.09 -2.90
C ASN A 79 -14.78 12.34 -1.96
N ARG A 80 -13.47 12.65 -2.02
CA ARG A 80 -12.43 11.96 -1.23
C ARG A 80 -12.57 12.05 0.29
N LYS A 81 -13.32 13.04 0.78
CA LYS A 81 -13.59 13.23 2.21
C LYS A 81 -14.83 12.48 2.72
N SER A 82 -15.58 11.85 1.82
CA SER A 82 -16.80 11.13 2.19
C SER A 82 -16.51 9.97 3.15
N THR A 83 -17.43 9.74 4.09
CA THR A 83 -17.37 8.59 4.99
C THR A 83 -17.90 7.33 4.31
N THR A 84 -17.53 6.15 4.84
CA THR A 84 -18.00 4.86 4.30
C THR A 84 -19.51 4.73 4.34
N LYS A 85 -20.19 5.35 5.32
CA LYS A 85 -21.66 5.38 5.38
C LYS A 85 -22.25 6.21 4.24
N GLN A 86 -21.73 7.42 4.01
CA GLN A 86 -22.17 8.27 2.90
C GLN A 86 -21.93 7.60 1.54
N MET A 87 -20.78 6.95 1.37
CA MET A 87 -20.49 6.17 0.16
C MET A 87 -21.45 4.99 0.00
N LYS A 88 -21.81 4.31 1.09
CA LYS A 88 -22.79 3.21 1.07
C LYS A 88 -24.16 3.70 0.60
N HIS A 89 -24.67 4.82 1.13
CA HIS A 89 -25.95 5.39 0.71
C HIS A 89 -25.95 5.80 -0.78
N LYS A 90 -24.92 6.52 -1.24
CA LYS A 90 -24.76 6.85 -2.66
C LYS A 90 -24.68 5.61 -3.56
N TRP A 91 -24.11 4.52 -3.06
CA TRP A 91 -23.99 3.28 -3.83
C TRP A 91 -25.28 2.45 -3.83
N GLU A 92 -26.10 2.61 -2.80
CA GLU A 92 -27.43 2.03 -2.67
C GLU A 92 -28.41 2.66 -3.66
N GLU A 93 -28.30 3.97 -3.92
CA GLU A 93 -29.04 4.67 -5.00
C GLU A 93 -28.77 4.06 -6.40
N VAL A 94 -27.58 3.48 -6.60
CA VAL A 94 -27.19 2.81 -7.85
C VAL A 94 -27.70 1.35 -7.90
N GLY A 95 -28.48 0.93 -6.89
CA GLY A 95 -29.11 -0.40 -6.82
C GLY A 95 -28.26 -1.48 -6.14
N VAL A 96 -27.20 -1.12 -5.42
CA VAL A 96 -26.32 -2.08 -4.73
C VAL A 96 -26.46 -1.96 -3.22
N ASN A 97 -27.24 -2.85 -2.62
CA ASN A 97 -27.37 -2.91 -1.16
C ASN A 97 -26.26 -3.80 -0.55
N VAL A 98 -25.30 -3.16 0.13
CA VAL A 98 -24.22 -3.82 0.87
C VAL A 98 -23.96 -3.13 2.20
N CYS A 99 -23.38 -3.84 3.15
CA CYS A 99 -22.96 -3.23 4.41
C CYS A 99 -21.72 -2.32 4.25
N ASP A 100 -21.55 -1.36 5.18
CA ASP A 100 -20.42 -0.43 5.19
C ASP A 100 -19.05 -1.15 5.25
N ARG A 101 -19.02 -2.31 5.91
CA ARG A 101 -17.85 -3.19 6.00
C ARG A 101 -17.39 -3.65 4.62
N THR A 102 -18.32 -4.05 3.76
CA THR A 102 -18.03 -4.47 2.39
C THR A 102 -17.47 -3.32 1.58
N VAL A 103 -18.08 -2.12 1.67
CA VAL A 103 -17.56 -0.90 1.02
C VAL A 103 -16.11 -0.63 1.43
N ARG A 104 -15.83 -0.68 2.73
CA ARG A 104 -14.47 -0.46 3.26
C ARG A 104 -13.47 -1.52 2.77
N ASN A 105 -13.86 -2.79 2.74
CA ASN A 105 -13.02 -3.87 2.25
C ASN A 105 -12.73 -3.72 0.74
N ARG A 106 -13.72 -3.32 -0.06
CA ARG A 106 -13.53 -3.03 -1.49
C ARG A 106 -12.58 -1.87 -1.72
N LEU A 107 -12.75 -0.76 -0.99
CA LEU A 107 -11.84 0.37 -1.05
C LEU A 107 -10.40 -0.04 -0.70
N LYS A 108 -10.24 -0.86 0.35
CA LYS A 108 -8.92 -1.36 0.76
C LYS A 108 -8.28 -2.26 -0.31
N GLU A 109 -9.05 -3.15 -0.93
CA GLU A 109 -8.58 -3.99 -2.06
C GLU A 109 -8.15 -3.16 -3.27
N MET A 110 -8.83 -2.03 -3.51
CA MET A 110 -8.45 -1.09 -4.56
C MET A 110 -7.28 -0.15 -4.18
N GLY A 111 -6.71 -0.31 -2.97
CA GLY A 111 -5.57 0.51 -2.51
C GLY A 111 -5.97 1.87 -1.92
N PHE A 112 -7.25 2.12 -1.67
CA PHE A 112 -7.69 3.33 -0.95
C PHE A 112 -7.50 3.14 0.55
N GLN A 113 -6.86 4.12 1.17
CA GLN A 113 -6.69 4.18 2.61
C GLN A 113 -7.24 5.48 3.19
N TYR A 114 -7.84 5.37 4.36
CA TYR A 114 -8.23 6.52 5.14
C TYR A 114 -6.99 7.19 5.74
N ARG A 115 -6.84 8.51 5.56
CA ARG A 115 -5.67 9.31 5.93
C ARG A 115 -6.07 10.74 6.25
N LYS A 116 -5.84 11.12 7.50
CA LYS A 116 -6.10 12.47 7.98
C LYS A 116 -5.43 13.54 7.10
N ALA A 117 -6.20 14.47 6.53
CA ALA A 117 -5.59 15.58 5.79
C ALA A 117 -4.94 16.55 6.77
N LYS A 118 -3.79 17.10 6.37
CA LYS A 118 -3.14 18.19 7.11
C LYS A 118 -4.00 19.45 6.98
N ARG A 119 -4.23 20.14 8.10
CA ARG A 119 -4.85 21.48 8.10
C ARG A 119 -3.92 22.43 7.35
N LYS A 120 -4.47 23.18 6.41
CA LYS A 120 -3.74 24.20 5.64
C LYS A 120 -4.56 25.49 5.66
N PRO A 121 -3.93 26.67 5.73
CA PRO A 121 -4.65 27.93 5.61
C PRO A 121 -5.37 28.00 4.25
N ALA A 122 -6.58 28.54 4.25
CA ALA A 122 -7.34 28.73 3.02
C ALA A 122 -6.67 29.79 2.15
N LEU A 123 -6.36 29.44 0.90
CA LEU A 123 -5.78 30.38 -0.07
C LEU A 123 -6.87 30.87 -1.01
N THR A 124 -7.05 32.19 -1.07
CA THR A 124 -7.88 32.84 -2.07
C THR A 124 -7.27 32.65 -3.47
N PRO A 125 -8.07 32.72 -4.56
CA PRO A 125 -7.54 32.65 -5.93
C PRO A 125 -6.47 33.71 -6.23
N LYS A 126 -6.55 34.88 -5.59
CA LYS A 126 -5.53 35.93 -5.69
C LYS A 126 -4.21 35.47 -5.06
N HIS A 127 -4.23 34.94 -3.83
CA HIS A 127 -3.03 34.42 -3.16
C HIS A 127 -2.35 33.33 -3.97
N LYS A 128 -3.12 32.41 -4.57
CA LYS A 128 -2.57 31.33 -5.41
C LYS A 128 -1.82 31.88 -6.63
N ARG A 129 -2.40 32.86 -7.32
CA ARG A 129 -1.78 33.50 -8.49
C ARG A 129 -0.49 34.23 -8.11
N THR A 130 -0.54 35.09 -7.09
CA THR A 130 0.63 35.85 -6.63
C THR A 130 1.77 34.92 -6.17
N ARG A 131 1.47 33.88 -5.39
CA ARG A 131 2.48 32.92 -4.93
C ARG A 131 3.10 32.13 -6.08
N LEU A 132 2.29 31.70 -7.06
CA LEU A 132 2.79 30.97 -8.22
C LEU A 132 3.69 31.87 -9.09
N GLN A 133 3.28 33.12 -9.31
CA GLN A 133 4.05 34.10 -10.06
C GLN A 133 5.40 34.37 -9.38
N TRP A 134 5.38 34.64 -8.07
CA TRP A 134 6.59 34.87 -7.28
C TRP A 134 7.58 33.69 -7.37
N ALA A 135 7.07 32.45 -7.33
CA ALA A 135 7.88 31.24 -7.45
C ALA A 135 8.45 31.05 -8.86
N LYS A 136 7.69 31.38 -9.92
CA LYS A 136 8.17 31.30 -11.31
C LYS A 136 9.27 32.31 -11.59
N GLU A 137 9.12 33.55 -11.14
CA GLU A 137 10.13 34.61 -11.30
C GLU A 137 11.48 34.25 -10.66
N ARG A 138 11.46 33.43 -9.60
CA ARG A 138 12.62 33.05 -8.80
C ARG A 138 13.04 31.60 -9.01
N GLN A 139 12.47 30.93 -10.01
CA GLN A 139 12.78 29.54 -10.33
C GLN A 139 14.23 29.38 -10.81
N SER A 140 14.76 30.38 -11.52
CA SER A 140 16.12 30.40 -12.06
C SER A 140 17.15 31.06 -11.15
N TRP A 141 16.78 31.40 -9.91
CA TRP A 141 17.70 32.06 -8.98
C TRP A 141 18.81 31.14 -8.51
N THR A 142 20.02 31.67 -8.49
CA THR A 142 21.22 30.96 -8.02
C THR A 142 21.35 31.05 -6.50
N VAL A 143 22.27 30.25 -5.93
CA VAL A 143 22.52 30.26 -4.48
C VAL A 143 22.94 31.66 -4.01
N ASP A 144 23.77 32.35 -4.79
CA ASP A 144 24.24 33.71 -4.46
C ASP A 144 23.10 34.73 -4.44
N ASP A 145 22.05 34.52 -5.23
CA ASP A 145 20.86 35.38 -5.22
C ASP A 145 20.00 35.13 -3.98
N TRP A 146 19.90 33.89 -3.52
CA TRP A 146 19.22 33.56 -2.26
C TRP A 146 20.00 34.06 -1.03
N MET A 147 21.34 34.11 -1.08
CA MET A 147 22.17 34.66 -0.01
C MET A 147 21.89 36.15 0.27
N LYS A 148 21.37 36.89 -0.73
CA LYS A 148 21.01 38.30 -0.59
C LYS A 148 19.65 38.51 0.09
N VAL A 149 18.85 37.45 0.31
CA VAL A 149 17.50 37.55 0.87
C VAL A 149 17.49 37.22 2.36
N VAL A 150 17.00 38.16 3.17
CA VAL A 150 16.70 37.93 4.58
C VAL A 150 15.19 37.75 4.76
N PHE A 151 14.79 36.67 5.43
CA PHE A 151 13.39 36.42 5.79
C PHE A 151 13.17 36.76 7.26
N SER A 152 12.14 37.56 7.53
CA SER A 152 11.63 37.82 8.89
C SER A 152 10.15 37.45 8.95
N ASP A 153 9.74 36.80 10.05
CA ASP A 153 8.34 36.52 10.36
C ASP A 153 8.12 36.71 11.88
N GLU A 154 6.89 37.02 12.27
CA GLU A 154 6.53 37.21 13.67
C GLU A 154 5.75 35.97 14.15
N SER A 155 6.29 35.28 15.17
CA SER A 155 5.59 34.15 15.80
C SER A 155 5.08 34.53 17.18
N ARG A 156 3.81 34.18 17.47
CA ARG A 156 3.23 34.32 18.81
C ARG A 156 3.59 33.11 19.67
N ILE A 157 4.23 33.35 20.82
CA ILE A 157 4.52 32.32 21.82
C ILE A 157 3.35 32.25 22.81
N CYS A 158 2.57 31.18 22.76
CA CYS A 158 1.48 30.95 23.69
C CYS A 158 1.89 29.89 24.73
N ILE A 159 1.88 30.27 26.01
CA ILE A 159 2.14 29.36 27.12
C ILE A 159 0.82 28.68 27.52
N GLY A 160 0.55 27.48 26.99
CA GLY A 160 -0.55 26.59 27.40
C GLY A 160 -1.66 26.33 26.37
N GLN A 161 -1.97 25.05 26.15
CA GLN A 161 -3.16 24.42 25.52
C GLN A 161 -3.13 24.07 24.01
N GLY A 162 -3.34 22.77 23.74
CA GLY A 162 -3.32 22.13 22.41
C GLY A 162 -4.71 22.03 21.74
N GLN A 163 -4.74 22.09 20.41
CA GLN A 163 -5.99 22.11 19.63
C GLN A 163 -6.29 20.83 18.85
N GLY A 164 -7.57 20.44 18.89
CA GLY A 164 -8.19 19.26 18.29
C GLY A 164 -8.28 19.25 16.75
N LEU A 165 -8.70 18.09 16.22
CA LEU A 165 -8.13 17.50 15.00
C LEU A 165 -9.21 16.96 14.02
N GLU A 166 -9.31 17.47 12.77
CA GLU A 166 -10.25 16.98 11.73
C GLU A 166 -9.66 15.97 10.71
N ARG A 167 -10.49 15.19 9.99
CA ARG A 167 -10.22 13.81 9.53
C ARG A 167 -10.55 13.60 8.01
N CYS A 168 -9.74 12.90 7.19
CA CYS A 168 -9.95 12.71 5.70
C CYS A 168 -9.42 11.35 5.14
N SER A 169 -9.54 11.06 3.82
CA SER A 169 -8.98 9.86 3.10
C SER A 169 -8.14 10.20 1.86
N ILE A 170 -7.07 9.44 1.55
CA ILE A 170 -6.16 9.66 0.40
C ILE A 170 -5.75 8.32 -0.24
N PRO A 171 -5.79 8.15 -1.58
CA PRO A 171 -5.29 6.94 -2.27
C PRO A 171 -3.77 6.77 -2.15
N ALA A 172 -3.29 5.53 -2.02
CA ALA A 172 -1.87 5.21 -1.85
C ALA A 172 -0.97 5.57 -3.06
N SER A 173 -1.56 5.73 -4.25
CA SER A 173 -0.83 6.05 -5.49
C SER A 173 -0.60 7.56 -5.71
N VAL A 174 -1.19 8.43 -4.90
CA VAL A 174 -0.79 9.85 -4.87
C VAL A 174 0.31 9.96 -3.82
N PHE A 175 1.47 9.42 -4.16
CA PHE A 175 2.73 9.97 -3.68
C PHE A 175 2.99 11.21 -4.53
N PRO A 176 2.87 12.44 -4.02
CA PRO A 176 3.86 13.41 -4.39
C PRO A 176 5.18 12.86 -3.85
N ALA A 177 6.09 12.47 -4.74
CA ALA A 177 7.50 12.69 -4.48
C ALA A 177 7.66 14.22 -4.34
N PHE A 178 7.28 14.75 -3.18
CA PHE A 178 7.46 16.14 -2.82
C PHE A 178 8.15 16.11 -1.47
N PHE A 179 9.48 16.04 -1.58
CA PHE A 179 10.50 16.34 -0.58
C PHE A 179 10.19 15.85 0.85
N PRO A 180 10.74 14.70 1.27
CA PRO A 180 10.94 14.49 2.67
C PRO A 180 11.97 15.52 3.18
N SER A 181 11.72 15.99 4.40
CA SER A 181 12.67 16.68 5.28
C SER A 181 13.26 18.01 4.83
N PHE A 182 12.58 19.10 5.19
CA PHE A 182 13.27 20.15 5.95
C PHE A 182 13.65 19.55 7.31
N ARG A 183 14.75 18.79 7.33
CA ARG A 183 15.48 18.37 8.53
C ARG A 183 16.91 18.81 8.25
N TRP A 184 17.41 19.67 9.12
CA TRP A 184 18.71 20.31 9.11
C TRP A 184 19.87 19.31 9.01
N GLU A 185 20.18 18.81 7.81
CA GLU A 185 21.40 18.00 7.58
C GLU A 185 22.22 18.47 6.37
N ALA A 186 21.71 19.39 5.53
CA ALA A 186 22.48 19.97 4.43
C ALA A 186 23.58 20.96 4.88
N PHE A 187 23.57 21.40 6.14
CA PHE A 187 24.57 22.34 6.65
C PHE A 187 25.87 21.68 7.14
N ARG A 188 25.89 20.35 7.36
CA ARG A 188 27.09 19.64 7.85
C ARG A 188 27.92 18.94 6.77
N PHE A 189 27.45 18.87 5.53
CA PHE A 189 28.21 18.21 4.45
C PHE A 189 29.14 19.19 3.71
N ILE A 190 28.73 20.46 3.57
CA ILE A 190 29.52 21.47 2.83
C ILE A 190 30.69 22.02 3.68
N GLU A 191 30.58 21.98 5.01
CA GLU A 191 31.66 22.44 5.91
C GLU A 191 32.86 21.46 6.00
N LYS A 192 32.70 20.21 5.52
CA LYS A 192 33.82 19.25 5.44
C LYS A 192 34.63 19.34 4.15
N GLU A 193 34.03 19.75 3.03
CA GLU A 193 34.78 19.90 1.77
C GLU A 193 35.56 21.22 1.68
N SER A 194 35.13 22.26 2.40
CA SER A 194 35.85 23.54 2.46
C SER A 194 37.14 23.47 3.28
N ASN A 195 37.17 22.68 4.37
CA ASN A 195 38.39 22.52 5.18
C ASN A 195 39.45 21.62 4.51
N GLN A 196 39.04 20.67 3.66
CA GLN A 196 40.01 19.80 2.96
C GLN A 196 40.71 20.49 1.78
N LYS A 197 40.09 21.52 1.19
CA LYS A 197 40.71 22.36 0.14
C LYS A 197 41.58 23.48 0.71
N ALA A 198 41.34 23.90 1.96
CA ALA A 198 42.18 24.89 2.64
C ALA A 198 43.54 24.30 3.06
N GLU A 199 43.58 23.04 3.52
CA GLU A 199 44.84 22.39 3.93
C GLU A 199 45.76 22.00 2.75
N GLN A 200 45.22 21.77 1.55
CA GLN A 200 46.05 21.46 0.37
C GLN A 200 46.66 22.71 -0.29
N SER A 201 46.16 23.90 0.00
CA SER A 201 46.69 25.16 -0.51
C SER A 201 47.81 25.77 0.36
N ALA A 202 48.03 25.24 1.57
CA ALA A 202 49.06 25.71 2.50
C ALA A 202 50.34 24.85 2.49
N ALA A 203 50.39 23.80 1.65
CA ALA A 203 51.51 22.85 1.55
C ALA A 203 52.24 22.90 0.19
N ARG A 204 52.20 24.04 -0.51
CA ARG A 204 53.03 24.34 -1.68
C ARG A 204 53.79 25.65 -1.47
#